data_AF-A0A952LCS5-F1
#
_entry.id   AF-A0A952LCS5-F1
#
_cell.length_a   1.000
_cell.length_b   1.000
_cell.length_c   1.000
_cell.angle_alpha   90.00
_cell.angle_beta   90.00
_cell.angle_gamma   90.00
#
_symmetry.space_group_name_H-M   'P 1'
#
loop_
_entity.id
_entity.type
_entity.pdbx_description
1 polymer ?
#
loop_
_entity_poly.entity_id
_entity_poly.type
_entity_poly.pdbx_seq_one_letter_code
_entity_poly.pdbx_strand_id
1 'polypeptide(L)'
;MATGPIRGPHRPLRGWLGAGAVQLLDGHWWSPFTAVLFTDDLLELIVVLILTVALVGVSERLMGTWRTALAFFGTAVVGIVVGVLVQVVANDIGELWARNVHGLLVLDAFTAIGGTIMTASAFAGTLWRRRIRVITLLVAIMYLLYSGLPSDLYRLLAVLTGLALGPLL
;
A
#
# COMPACT_ATOMS: atom_id res chain seq x y z
N MET A 1 27.77 10.80 5.88
CA MET A 1 27.50 9.58 6.69
C MET A 1 26.32 8.88 6.04
N ALA A 2 26.52 7.64 5.59
CA ALA A 2 25.77 7.06 4.48
C ALA A 2 24.45 6.41 4.91
N THR A 3 23.37 6.77 4.20
CA THR A 3 22.14 6.01 4.08
C THR A 3 22.47 4.62 3.55
N GLY A 4 22.45 3.61 4.42
CA GLY A 4 22.77 2.23 4.04
C GLY A 4 21.50 1.43 3.74
N PRO A 5 21.46 0.60 2.67
CA PRO A 5 20.33 -0.29 2.36
C PRO A 5 20.04 -1.35 3.45
N ILE A 6 20.90 -1.42 4.48
CA ILE A 6 20.86 -2.40 5.56
C ILE A 6 20.00 -1.92 6.75
N ARG A 7 19.76 -0.62 6.92
CA ARG A 7 19.11 -0.06 8.13
C ARG A 7 17.90 0.85 7.88
N GLY A 8 17.45 0.95 6.63
CA GLY A 8 16.40 1.89 6.24
C GLY A 8 16.81 3.37 6.39
N PRO A 9 15.99 4.31 5.91
CA PRO A 9 16.28 5.74 6.00
C PRO A 9 16.32 6.24 7.45
N HIS A 10 17.26 7.16 7.74
CA HIS A 10 17.41 7.80 9.06
C HIS A 10 16.12 8.54 9.48
N ARG A 11 15.82 8.59 10.80
CA ARG A 11 14.60 9.19 11.39
C ARG A 11 14.12 10.53 10.80
N PRO A 12 14.98 11.53 10.51
CA PRO A 12 14.50 12.79 9.89
C PRO A 12 14.09 12.63 8.42
N LEU A 13 14.68 11.71 7.67
CA LEU A 13 14.33 11.43 6.27
C LEU A 13 13.02 10.63 6.16
N ARG A 14 12.71 9.78 7.15
CA ARG A 14 11.41 9.11 7.24
C ARG A 14 10.27 10.12 7.29
N GLY A 15 10.41 11.20 8.06
CA GLY A 15 9.39 12.26 8.15
C GLY A 15 9.10 12.97 6.82
N TRP A 16 10.08 13.03 5.92
CA TRP A 16 9.93 13.65 4.59
C TRP A 16 9.44 12.69 3.49
N LEU A 17 9.67 11.38 3.67
CA LEU A 17 9.45 10.35 2.62
C LEU A 17 8.28 9.41 2.92
N GLY A 18 7.93 9.20 4.19
CA GLY A 18 6.86 8.29 4.57
C GLY A 18 5.51 8.97 4.66
N ALA A 19 4.46 8.18 4.40
CA ALA A 19 3.09 8.64 4.47
C ALA A 19 2.53 8.39 5.87
N GLY A 20 1.88 9.40 6.42
CA GLY A 20 1.21 9.34 7.72
C GLY A 20 0.28 10.54 7.87
N ALA A 21 -0.67 10.45 8.81
CA ALA A 21 -1.69 11.48 8.99
C ALA A 21 -1.08 12.86 9.25
N VAL A 22 -0.01 12.92 10.05
CA VAL A 22 0.72 14.16 10.36
C VAL A 22 1.40 14.73 9.12
N GLN A 23 2.07 13.91 8.31
CA GLN A 23 2.79 14.38 7.11
C GLN A 23 1.86 14.94 6.04
N LEU A 24 0.69 14.31 5.87
CA LEU A 24 -0.31 14.75 4.90
C LEU A 24 -0.98 16.06 5.33
N LEU A 25 -1.23 16.23 6.64
CA LEU A 25 -1.73 17.46 7.24
C LEU A 25 -0.68 18.59 7.23
N ASP A 26 0.60 18.27 7.33
CA ASP A 26 1.73 19.21 7.23
C ASP A 26 2.08 19.60 5.77
N GLY A 27 1.28 19.22 4.79
CA GLY A 27 1.41 19.67 3.40
C GLY A 27 2.36 18.84 2.51
N HIS A 28 2.82 17.67 2.97
CA HIS A 28 3.70 16.78 2.20
C HIS A 28 2.90 15.88 1.24
N TRP A 29 2.26 16.49 0.23
CA TRP A 29 1.41 15.80 -0.76
C TRP A 29 2.15 14.75 -1.61
N TRP A 30 3.48 14.81 -1.67
CA TRP A 30 4.32 13.82 -2.35
C TRP A 30 4.56 12.55 -1.51
N SER A 31 4.31 12.58 -0.20
CA SER A 31 4.58 11.47 0.71
C SER A 31 3.90 10.14 0.34
N PRO A 32 2.68 10.08 -0.23
CA PRO A 32 2.07 8.81 -0.64
C PRO A 32 2.80 8.14 -1.80
N PHE A 33 3.42 8.94 -2.69
CA PHE A 33 4.16 8.43 -3.83
C PHE A 33 5.54 7.91 -3.42
N THR A 34 6.23 8.64 -2.55
CA THR A 34 7.55 8.24 -2.07
C THR A 34 7.47 7.08 -1.08
N ALA A 35 6.39 6.98 -0.31
CA ALA A 35 6.22 5.92 0.70
C ALA A 35 6.20 4.51 0.10
N VAL A 36 5.71 4.37 -1.13
CA VAL A 36 5.66 3.08 -1.83
C VAL A 36 7.04 2.64 -2.34
N LEU A 37 8.00 3.56 -2.45
CA LEU A 37 9.32 3.31 -3.04
C LEU A 37 10.39 2.92 -2.02
N PHE A 38 10.11 3.03 -0.72
CA PHE A 38 11.06 2.68 0.33
C PHE A 38 10.49 1.58 1.24
N THR A 39 11.37 0.74 1.77
CA THR A 39 11.07 -0.32 2.75
C THR A 39 11.95 -0.14 3.98
N ASP A 40 11.54 -0.71 5.10
CA ASP A 40 12.22 -0.51 6.37
C ASP A 40 13.46 -1.40 6.54
N ASP A 41 13.43 -2.59 5.91
CA ASP A 41 14.49 -3.61 6.02
C ASP A 41 14.99 -4.12 4.66
N LEU A 42 16.22 -4.63 4.63
CA LEU A 42 16.83 -5.23 3.44
C LEU A 42 16.11 -6.51 2.99
N LEU A 43 15.68 -7.33 3.94
CA LEU A 43 14.89 -8.53 3.64
C LEU A 43 13.54 -8.16 3.02
N GLU A 44 12.89 -7.13 3.57
CA GLU A 44 11.66 -6.59 3.02
C GLU A 44 11.88 -6.05 1.61
N LEU A 45 12.97 -5.32 1.36
CA LEU A 45 13.35 -4.83 0.03
C LEU A 45 13.49 -5.97 -0.98
N ILE A 46 14.19 -7.05 -0.62
CA ILE A 46 14.38 -8.21 -1.51
C ILE A 46 13.04 -8.88 -1.82
N VAL A 47 12.19 -9.08 -0.81
CA VAL A 47 10.87 -9.67 -0.99
C VAL A 47 10.00 -8.79 -1.88
N VAL A 48 9.96 -7.48 -1.62
CA VAL A 48 9.23 -6.49 -2.42
C VAL A 48 9.72 -6.50 -3.86
N LEU A 49 11.03 -6.56 -4.11
CA LEU A 49 11.59 -6.60 -5.45
C LEU A 49 11.14 -7.85 -6.21
N ILE A 50 11.23 -9.02 -5.57
CA ILE A 50 10.78 -10.30 -6.15
C ILE A 50 9.28 -10.25 -6.46
N LEU A 51 8.47 -9.78 -5.51
CA LEU A 51 7.02 -9.69 -5.67
C LEU A 51 6.64 -8.66 -6.73
N THR A 52 7.33 -7.53 -6.81
CA THR A 52 7.10 -6.51 -7.83
C THR A 52 7.36 -7.10 -9.21
N VAL A 53 8.54 -7.69 -9.43
CA VAL A 53 8.89 -8.29 -10.72
C VAL A 53 7.92 -9.41 -11.10
N ALA A 54 7.56 -10.28 -10.14
CA ALA A 54 6.67 -11.39 -10.41
C ALA A 54 5.22 -10.95 -10.65
N LEU A 55 4.65 -10.15 -9.75
CA LEU A 55 3.21 -9.86 -9.72
C LEU A 55 2.84 -8.64 -10.56
N VAL A 56 3.65 -7.57 -10.51
CA VAL A 56 3.45 -6.42 -11.41
C VAL A 56 3.79 -6.83 -12.83
N GLY A 57 4.86 -7.61 -13.05
CA GLY A 57 5.18 -8.16 -14.38
C GLY A 57 4.07 -9.04 -14.97
N VAL A 58 3.41 -9.88 -14.16
CA VAL A 58 2.21 -10.63 -14.60
C VAL A 58 1.04 -9.67 -14.89
N SER A 59 0.86 -8.65 -14.06
CA SER A 59 -0.21 -7.65 -14.25
C SER A 59 -0.02 -6.85 -15.54
N GLU A 60 1.22 -6.49 -15.90
CA GLU A 60 1.56 -5.82 -17.16
C GLU A 60 1.20 -6.69 -18.36
N ARG A 61 1.45 -8.01 -18.28
CA ARG A 61 1.07 -8.94 -19.36
C ARG A 61 -0.44 -9.08 -19.52
N LEU A 62 -1.21 -8.91 -18.45
CA LEU A 62 -2.68 -9.03 -18.47
C LEU A 62 -3.39 -7.76 -18.92
N MET A 63 -2.91 -6.59 -18.50
CA MET A 63 -3.60 -5.30 -18.68
C MET A 63 -2.90 -4.36 -19.67
N GLY A 64 -1.61 -4.56 -19.90
CA GLY A 64 -0.73 -3.61 -20.58
C GLY A 64 -0.09 -2.60 -19.62
N THR A 65 1.10 -2.11 -19.98
CA THR A 65 1.97 -1.27 -19.13
C THR A 65 1.28 -0.03 -18.57
N TRP A 66 0.50 0.69 -19.39
CA TRP A 66 -0.16 1.92 -18.95
C TRP A 66 -1.21 1.69 -17.88
N ARG A 67 -2.06 0.67 -18.07
CA ARG A 67 -3.10 0.29 -17.09
C ARG A 67 -2.47 -0.20 -15.79
N THR A 68 -1.36 -0.93 -15.87
CA THR A 68 -0.66 -1.41 -14.67
C THR A 68 -0.02 -0.26 -13.89
N ALA A 69 0.60 0.71 -14.58
CA ALA A 69 1.14 1.90 -13.93
C ALA A 69 0.03 2.71 -13.22
N LEU A 70 -1.11 2.92 -13.89
CA LEU A 70 -2.26 3.61 -13.31
C LEU A 70 -2.82 2.85 -12.11
N ALA A 71 -2.93 1.52 -12.20
CA ALA A 71 -3.34 0.69 -11.07
C ALA A 71 -2.35 0.81 -9.90
N PHE A 72 -1.04 0.80 -10.17
CA PHE A 72 0.00 0.82 -9.13
C PHE A 72 -0.02 2.10 -8.31
N PHE A 73 -0.02 3.25 -8.98
CA PHE A 73 -0.06 4.53 -8.29
C PHE A 73 -1.46 4.87 -7.81
N GLY A 74 -2.49 4.64 -8.62
CA GLY A 74 -3.87 5.03 -8.31
C GLY A 74 -4.42 4.30 -7.09
N THR A 75 -4.29 2.97 -7.03
CA THR A 75 -4.81 2.20 -5.88
C THR A 75 -4.07 2.52 -4.59
N ALA A 76 -2.74 2.67 -4.66
CA ALA A 76 -1.91 2.99 -3.51
C ALA A 76 -2.23 4.37 -2.94
N VAL A 77 -2.28 5.40 -3.81
CA VAL A 77 -2.59 6.77 -3.39
C VAL A 77 -3.97 6.84 -2.76
N VAL A 78 -5.00 6.24 -3.39
CA VAL A 78 -6.35 6.27 -2.82
C VAL A 78 -6.41 5.47 -1.52
N GLY A 79 -5.77 4.30 -1.44
CA GLY A 79 -5.71 3.50 -0.22
C GLY A 79 -5.08 4.25 0.96
N ILE A 80 -3.96 4.93 0.72
CA ILE A 80 -3.25 5.74 1.72
C ILE A 80 -4.08 6.95 2.12
N VAL A 81 -4.59 7.73 1.17
CA VAL A 81 -5.36 8.97 1.46
C VAL A 81 -6.63 8.63 2.23
N VAL A 82 -7.40 7.64 1.78
CA VAL A 82 -8.63 7.21 2.47
C VAL A 82 -8.29 6.64 3.85
N GLY A 83 -7.22 5.86 3.96
CA GLY A 83 -6.79 5.30 5.24
C GLY A 83 -6.38 6.37 6.26
N VAL A 84 -5.65 7.38 5.81
CA VAL A 84 -5.29 8.55 6.62
C VAL A 84 -6.55 9.28 7.10
N LEU A 85 -7.52 9.53 6.21
CA LEU A 85 -8.78 10.19 6.57
C LEU A 85 -9.54 9.37 7.64
N VAL A 86 -9.63 8.05 7.47
CA VAL A 86 -10.25 7.16 8.47
C VAL A 86 -9.51 7.26 9.80
N GLN A 87 -8.18 7.30 9.79
CA GLN A 87 -7.38 7.39 11.01
C GLN A 87 -7.56 8.73 11.74
N VAL A 88 -7.66 9.84 11.01
CA VAL A 88 -7.95 11.17 11.59
C VAL A 88 -9.33 11.19 12.23
N VAL A 89 -10.36 10.73 11.52
CA VAL A 89 -11.73 10.68 12.06
C VAL A 89 -11.83 9.76 13.27
N ALA A 90 -11.19 8.59 13.23
CA ALA A 90 -11.18 7.66 14.37
C ALA A 90 -10.45 8.25 15.59
N ASN A 91 -9.39 9.02 15.38
CA ASN A 91 -8.68 9.72 16.46
C ASN A 91 -9.58 10.76 17.14
N ASP A 92 -10.34 11.53 16.35
CA ASP A 92 -11.25 12.57 16.86
C ASP A 92 -12.42 11.99 17.67
N ILE A 93 -12.89 10.79 17.30
CA ILE A 93 -13.92 10.05 18.06
C ILE A 93 -13.35 9.43 19.35
N GLY A 94 -12.03 9.48 19.51
CA GLY A 94 -11.35 8.98 20.69
C GLY A 94 -11.11 7.48 20.68
N GLU A 95 -11.07 6.83 19.53
CA GLU A 95 -10.71 5.41 19.44
C GLU A 95 -9.29 5.17 19.99
N LEU A 96 -9.16 4.22 20.92
CA LEU A 96 -7.89 3.89 21.59
C LEU A 96 -6.85 3.38 20.59
N TRP A 97 -7.29 2.68 19.54
CA TRP A 97 -6.41 2.22 18.48
C TRP A 97 -5.84 3.40 17.68
N ALA A 98 -6.68 4.33 17.22
CA ALA A 98 -6.24 5.44 16.38
C ALA A 98 -5.26 6.38 17.12
N ARG A 99 -5.47 6.60 18.43
CA ARG A 99 -4.58 7.41 19.28
C ARG A 99 -3.17 6.82 19.42
N ASN A 100 -3.06 5.50 19.57
CA ASN A 100 -1.77 4.83 19.80
C ASN A 100 -0.88 4.79 18.53
N VAL A 101 -1.47 5.00 17.36
CA VAL A 101 -0.85 4.68 16.08
C VAL A 101 -0.73 5.90 15.16
N HIS A 102 -1.24 7.07 15.61
CA HIS A 102 -1.27 8.33 14.86
C HIS A 102 0.12 8.89 14.45
N GLY A 103 1.18 8.48 15.14
CA GLY A 103 2.55 8.93 14.89
C GLY A 103 3.41 8.00 14.01
N LEU A 104 2.87 6.89 13.51
CA LEU A 104 3.64 5.93 12.71
C LEU A 104 3.69 6.34 11.23
N LEU A 105 4.92 6.45 10.74
CA LEU A 105 5.24 6.64 9.33
C LEU A 105 5.14 5.30 8.59
N VAL A 106 4.37 5.27 7.50
CA VAL A 106 4.22 4.08 6.67
C VAL A 106 5.07 4.21 5.41
N LEU A 107 5.97 3.26 5.23
CA LEU A 107 6.72 2.98 4.02
C LEU A 107 6.34 1.57 3.59
N ASP A 108 5.49 1.44 2.57
CA ASP A 108 4.91 0.14 2.25
C ASP A 108 4.62 -0.05 0.76
N ALA A 109 5.57 -0.71 0.09
CA ALA A 109 5.43 -1.14 -1.29
C ALA A 109 4.36 -2.22 -1.50
N PHE A 110 4.02 -2.99 -0.46
CA PHE A 110 3.03 -4.06 -0.58
C PHE A 110 1.61 -3.50 -0.80
N THR A 111 1.32 -2.28 -0.32
CA THR A 111 0.06 -1.58 -0.60
C THR A 111 -0.19 -1.44 -2.11
N ALA A 112 0.82 -1.00 -2.87
CA ALA A 112 0.71 -0.84 -4.32
C ALA A 112 0.66 -2.19 -5.05
N ILE A 113 1.46 -3.17 -4.62
CA ILE A 113 1.44 -4.53 -5.18
C ILE A 113 0.06 -5.18 -4.97
N GLY A 114 -0.53 -5.05 -3.78
CA GLY A 114 -1.85 -5.59 -3.48
C GLY A 114 -2.95 -4.99 -4.36
N GLY A 115 -2.97 -3.66 -4.47
CA GLY A 115 -3.93 -2.95 -5.31
C GLY A 115 -3.79 -3.28 -6.81
N THR A 116 -2.56 -3.36 -7.34
CA THR A 116 -2.34 -3.74 -8.75
C THR A 116 -2.85 -5.14 -9.07
N ILE A 117 -2.49 -6.14 -8.28
CA ILE A 117 -2.91 -7.53 -8.52
C ILE A 117 -4.43 -7.64 -8.45
N MET A 118 -5.05 -6.94 -7.49
CA MET A 118 -6.49 -6.94 -7.36
C MET A 118 -7.18 -6.31 -8.57
N THR A 119 -6.58 -5.25 -9.12
CA THR A 119 -7.02 -4.63 -10.39
C THR A 119 -6.86 -5.59 -11.57
N ALA A 120 -5.69 -6.22 -11.70
CA ALA A 120 -5.39 -7.19 -12.75
C ALA A 120 -6.28 -8.44 -12.70
N SER A 121 -6.83 -8.78 -11.54
CA SER A 121 -7.78 -9.90 -11.39
C SER A 121 -8.98 -9.77 -12.34
N ALA A 122 -9.39 -8.54 -12.70
CA ALA A 122 -10.48 -8.31 -13.64
C ALA A 122 -10.16 -8.79 -15.06
N PHE A 123 -8.89 -8.87 -15.45
CA PHE A 123 -8.45 -9.32 -16.77
C PHE A 123 -8.11 -10.81 -16.82
N ALA A 124 -8.02 -11.46 -15.65
CA ALA A 124 -7.80 -12.89 -15.54
C ALA A 124 -9.07 -13.71 -15.86
N GLY A 125 -8.87 -14.95 -16.32
CA GLY A 125 -9.96 -15.92 -16.54
C GLY A 125 -10.76 -16.22 -15.26
N THR A 126 -12.00 -16.70 -15.40
CA THR A 126 -13.00 -16.79 -14.32
C THR A 126 -12.53 -17.52 -13.05
N LEU A 127 -11.79 -18.64 -13.20
CA LEU A 127 -11.23 -19.39 -12.08
C LEU A 127 -10.12 -18.61 -11.35
N TRP A 128 -9.18 -18.05 -12.11
CA TRP A 128 -8.05 -17.29 -11.57
C TRP A 128 -8.50 -15.96 -10.94
N ARG A 129 -9.48 -15.28 -11.55
CA ARG A 129 -10.11 -14.07 -10.99
C ARG A 129 -10.61 -14.32 -9.57
N ARG A 130 -11.32 -15.44 -9.34
CA ARG A 130 -11.82 -15.79 -8.00
C ARG A 130 -10.69 -16.09 -7.03
N ARG A 131 -9.70 -16.90 -7.44
CA ARG A 131 -8.56 -17.27 -6.59
C ARG A 131 -7.75 -16.05 -6.14
N ILE A 132 -7.41 -15.17 -7.07
CA ILE A 132 -6.66 -13.95 -6.78
C ILE A 132 -7.44 -13.09 -5.79
N ARG A 133 -8.71 -12.80 -6.07
CA ARG A 133 -9.54 -11.94 -5.20
C ARG A 133 -9.64 -12.49 -3.78
N VAL A 134 -9.89 -13.79 -3.63
CA VAL A 134 -10.05 -14.42 -2.31
C VAL A 134 -8.73 -14.41 -1.54
N ILE A 135 -7.62 -14.82 -2.16
CA ILE A 135 -6.32 -14.88 -1.49
C ILE A 135 -5.85 -13.48 -1.10
N THR A 136 -5.92 -12.51 -2.01
CA THR A 136 -5.47 -11.13 -1.74
C THR A 136 -6.28 -10.48 -0.63
N LEU A 137 -7.61 -10.64 -0.63
CA LEU A 137 -8.46 -10.12 0.45
C LEU A 137 -8.19 -10.82 1.78
N LEU A 138 -8.06 -12.14 1.78
CA LEU A 138 -7.82 -12.90 3.00
C LEU A 138 -6.50 -12.51 3.65
N VAL A 139 -5.43 -12.38 2.86
CA VAL A 139 -4.12 -11.93 3.38
C VAL A 139 -4.20 -10.50 3.93
N ALA A 140 -4.85 -9.57 3.20
CA ALA A 140 -4.99 -8.18 3.66
C ALA A 140 -5.80 -8.08 4.97
N ILE A 141 -6.91 -8.82 5.07
CA ILE A 141 -7.75 -8.88 6.27
C ILE A 141 -7.00 -9.54 7.43
N MET A 142 -6.28 -10.64 7.17
CA MET A 142 -5.48 -11.34 8.17
C MET A 142 -4.42 -10.42 8.77
N TYR A 143 -3.64 -9.70 7.94
CA TYR A 143 -2.65 -8.75 8.41
C TYR A 143 -3.30 -7.66 9.26
N LEU A 144 -4.40 -7.06 8.79
CA LEU A 144 -5.10 -6.03 9.54
C LEU A 144 -5.57 -6.52 10.92
N LEU A 145 -6.13 -7.73 10.99
CA LEU A 145 -6.61 -8.31 12.25
C LEU A 145 -5.47 -8.80 13.16
N TYR A 146 -4.33 -9.16 12.59
CA TYR A 146 -3.21 -9.75 13.34
C TYR A 146 -2.23 -8.69 13.86
N SER A 147 -1.68 -7.84 12.98
CA SER A 147 -0.73 -6.80 13.37
C SER A 147 -1.40 -5.49 13.76
N GLY A 148 -2.55 -5.16 13.16
CA GLY A 148 -3.31 -3.95 13.49
C GLY A 148 -2.53 -2.65 13.26
N LEU A 149 -1.57 -2.63 12.33
CA LEU A 149 -0.80 -1.42 12.00
C LEU A 149 -1.55 -0.57 10.95
N PRO A 150 -1.25 0.74 10.82
CA PRO A 150 -1.91 1.60 9.83
C PRO A 150 -1.61 1.14 8.41
N SER A 151 -0.40 0.62 8.20
CA SER A 151 0.03 0.03 6.93
C SER A 151 -0.93 -1.06 6.45
N ASP A 152 -1.48 -1.86 7.37
CA ASP A 152 -2.38 -2.94 7.00
C ASP A 152 -3.77 -2.43 6.61
N LEU A 153 -4.22 -1.34 7.24
CA LEU A 153 -5.44 -0.65 6.84
C LEU A 153 -5.27 -0.05 5.43
N TYR A 154 -4.13 0.58 5.16
CA TYR A 154 -3.86 1.18 3.85
C TYR A 154 -3.78 0.11 2.76
N ARG A 155 -3.11 -1.02 3.04
CA ARG A 155 -3.08 -2.20 2.16
C ARG A 155 -4.49 -2.70 1.84
N LEU A 156 -5.34 -2.87 2.85
CA LEU A 156 -6.70 -3.33 2.65
C LEU A 156 -7.50 -2.37 1.77
N LEU A 157 -7.41 -1.07 2.03
CA LEU A 157 -8.10 -0.04 1.26
C LEU A 157 -7.60 0.03 -0.19
N ALA A 158 -6.29 -0.13 -0.42
CA ALA A 158 -5.72 -0.21 -1.76
C ALA A 158 -6.18 -1.47 -2.53
N VAL A 159 -6.30 -2.61 -1.84
CA VAL A 159 -6.87 -3.83 -2.44
C VAL A 159 -8.34 -3.61 -2.81
N LEU A 160 -9.13 -3.00 -1.93
CA LEU A 160 -10.54 -2.72 -2.20
C LEU A 160 -10.72 -1.73 -3.36
N THR A 161 -9.90 -0.69 -3.45
CA THR A 161 -9.90 0.21 -4.62
C THR A 161 -9.46 -0.49 -5.89
N GLY A 162 -8.47 -1.38 -5.83
CA GLY A 162 -8.08 -2.20 -6.98
C GLY A 162 -9.20 -3.11 -7.47
N LEU A 163 -10.00 -3.68 -6.55
CA LEU A 163 -11.18 -4.47 -6.89
C LEU A 163 -12.24 -3.63 -7.64
N ALA A 164 -12.43 -2.38 -7.24
CA ALA A 164 -13.36 -1.44 -7.88
C ALA A 164 -12.82 -0.88 -9.21
N LEU A 165 -11.52 -0.61 -9.30
CA LEU A 165 -10.86 -0.08 -10.50
C LEU A 165 -10.73 -1.11 -11.62
N GLY A 166 -10.55 -2.39 -11.30
CA GLY A 166 -10.32 -3.44 -12.29
C GLY A 166 -11.37 -3.49 -13.42
N PRO A 167 -12.68 -3.45 -13.12
CA PRO A 167 -13.74 -3.40 -14.14
C PRO A 167 -13.85 -2.08 -14.92
N LEU A 168 -13.20 -0.99 -14.47
CA LEU A 168 -13.31 0.35 -15.07
C LEU A 168 -12.19 0.66 -16.09
N LEU A 169 -11.15 -0.19 -16.16
CA LEU A 169 -9.99 -0.04 -17.05
C LEU A 169 -10.12 -0.90 -18.31
#